data_AF-A0A2V2AGI6-F1
#
_entry.id   AF-A0A2V2AGI6-F1
#
_cell.length_a   1.000
_cell.length_b   1.000
_cell.length_c   1.000
_cell.angle_alpha   90.00
_cell.angle_beta   90.00
_cell.angle_gamma   90.00
#
_symmetry.space_group_name_H-M   'P 1'
#
loop_
_entity.id
_entity.type
_entity.pdbx_description
1 polymer ?
#
loop_
_entity_poly.entity_id
_entity_poly.type
_entity_poly.pdbx_seq_one_letter_code
_entity_poly.pdbx_strand_id
1 'polypeptide(L)' 'MLEHTLNPSKIHSHFTPTVFTRHNRFLHTFMHANQAWFCVQDLGRLMGRPLDQRLTLKLDPDQRQQVLLLRNGNRSCC' A
#
# COMPACT_ATOMS: atom_id res chain seq x y z
N MET A 1 -19.15 -13.51 -15.55
CA MET A 1 -19.16 -12.14 -15.00
C MET A 1 -18.25 -12.16 -13.78
N LEU A 2 -17.06 -11.57 -13.95
CA LEU A 2 -15.99 -11.28 -12.98
C LEU A 2 -15.71 -12.30 -11.86
N GLU A 3 -14.69 -13.11 -12.14
CA GLU A 3 -13.90 -13.91 -11.21
C GLU A 3 -13.51 -13.09 -9.97
N HIS A 4 -14.24 -13.26 -8.86
CA HIS A 4 -13.74 -12.90 -7.54
C HIS A 4 -12.70 -13.92 -7.11
N THR A 5 -11.56 -13.93 -7.81
CA THR A 5 -10.33 -14.59 -7.37
C THR A 5 -9.81 -13.84 -6.15
N LEU A 6 -10.44 -14.07 -5.00
CA LEU A 6 -9.71 -14.07 -3.73
C LEU A 6 -8.70 -15.21 -3.85
N ASN A 7 -7.57 -14.93 -4.49
CA ASN A 7 -6.50 -15.88 -4.66
C ASN A 7 -5.90 -16.16 -3.27
N PRO A 8 -6.04 -17.39 -2.74
CA PRO A 8 -5.48 -17.74 -1.43
C PRO A 8 -3.95 -17.88 -1.46
N SER A 9 -3.27 -17.51 -2.54
CA SER A 9 -1.80 -17.40 -2.60
C SER A 9 -1.25 -16.19 -1.83
N LYS A 10 -1.85 -15.83 -0.69
CA LYS A 10 -1.26 -14.93 0.32
C LYS A 10 -0.23 -15.71 1.15
N ILE A 11 0.69 -16.41 0.48
CA ILE A 11 1.81 -17.10 1.11
C ILE A 11 2.95 -16.08 1.21
N HIS A 12 2.92 -15.26 2.26
CA HIS A 12 4.05 -14.51 2.85
C HIS A 12 5.17 -14.00 1.91
N SER A 13 4.84 -13.49 0.71
CA SER A 13 5.78 -12.78 -0.14
C SER A 13 5.69 -11.31 0.21
N HIS A 14 6.64 -10.84 1.02
CA HIS A 14 6.78 -9.42 1.35
C HIS A 14 7.01 -8.64 0.05
N PHE A 15 6.42 -7.46 -0.09
CA PHE A 15 6.74 -6.59 -1.21
C PHE A 15 7.94 -5.71 -0.85
N THR A 16 8.88 -5.56 -1.78
CA THR A 16 9.95 -4.57 -1.66
C THR A 16 9.40 -3.23 -2.16
N PRO A 17 9.26 -2.22 -1.31
CA PRO A 17 8.79 -0.92 -1.75
C PRO A 17 9.82 -0.26 -2.65
N THR A 18 9.35 0.31 -3.75
CA THR A 18 10.09 1.25 -4.60
C THR A 18 9.84 2.67 -4.10
N VAL A 19 10.88 3.51 -4.13
CA VAL A 19 10.75 4.91 -3.72
C VAL A 19 10.33 5.74 -4.92
N PHE A 20 9.14 6.34 -4.83
CA PHE A 20 8.67 7.33 -5.80
C PHE A 20 8.79 8.73 -5.21
N THR A 21 9.41 9.66 -5.93
CA THR A 21 9.62 11.03 -5.45
C THR A 21 8.59 11.97 -6.08
N ARG A 22 7.78 12.64 -5.26
CA ARG A 22 6.80 13.64 -5.72
C ARG A 22 6.73 14.80 -4.73
N HIS A 23 6.74 16.04 -5.21
CA HIS A 23 6.68 17.26 -4.38
C HIS A 23 7.72 17.28 -3.25
N ASN A 24 8.96 16.86 -3.54
CA ASN A 24 10.05 16.73 -2.56
C ASN A 24 9.75 15.77 -1.38
N ARG A 25 8.86 14.80 -1.60
CA ARG A 25 8.52 13.75 -0.64
C ARG A 25 8.80 12.38 -1.25
N PHE A 26 9.39 11.50 -0.45
CA PHE A 26 9.59 10.10 -0.79
C PHE A 26 8.36 9.30 -0.39
N LEU A 27 7.74 8.66 -1.38
CA LEU A 27 6.57 7.81 -1.21
C LEU A 27 7.01 6.36 -1.42
N HIS A 28 6.79 5.50 -0.44
CA HIS A 28 7.01 4.07 -0.61
C HIS A 28 5.82 3.47 -1.34
N THR A 29 6.10 2.92 -2.51
CA THR A 29 5.10 2.36 -3.40
C THR A 29 5.48 0.95 -3.81
N PHE A 30 4.51 0.16 -4.24
CA PHE A 30 4.79 -1.09 -4.92
C PHE A 30 3.77 -1.30 -6.03
N MET A 31 4.17 -2.01 -7.07
CA MET A 31 3.27 -2.38 -8.16
C MET A 31 2.59 -3.69 -7.82
N HIS A 32 1.27 -3.72 -7.89
CA HIS A 32 0.48 -4.93 -7.73
C HIS A 32 -0.71 -4.90 -8.69
N ALA A 33 -0.86 -5.97 -9.47
CA ALA A 33 -1.90 -6.10 -10.50
C ALA A 33 -1.96 -4.89 -11.47
N ASN A 34 -0.79 -4.45 -11.98
CA ASN A 34 -0.66 -3.26 -12.85
C ASN A 34 -1.10 -1.92 -12.24
N GLN A 35 -1.32 -1.87 -10.93
CA GLN A 35 -1.66 -0.65 -10.20
C GLN A 35 -0.57 -0.29 -9.20
N ALA A 36 -0.34 1.00 -9.00
CA ALA A 36 0.62 1.51 -8.01
C ALA A 36 -0.07 1.67 -6.66
N TRP A 37 0.39 0.93 -5.66
CA TRP A 37 -0.09 0.99 -4.30
C TRP A 37 0.86 1.82 -3.44
N PHE A 38 0.31 2.61 -2.53
CA PHE A 38 1.05 3.52 -1.66
C PHE A 38 0.81 3.16 -0.20
N CYS A 39 1.85 3.24 0.62
CA CYS A 39 1.68 3.17 2.07
C CYS A 39 0.74 4.27 2.57
N VAL A 40 -0.23 3.92 3.42
CA VAL A 40 -1.19 4.88 3.99
C VAL A 40 -0.49 6.04 4.72
N GLN A 41 0.64 5.75 5.39
CA GLN A 41 1.42 6.75 6.12
C GLN A 41 2.04 7.79 5.17
N ASP A 42 2.57 7.34 4.03
CA ASP A 42 3.17 8.21 3.03
C ASP A 42 2.11 8.97 2.23
N LEU A 43 0.97 8.35 1.97
CA LEU A 43 -0.19 9.03 1.40
C LEU A 43 -0.68 10.15 2.34
N GLY A 44 -0.70 9.91 3.65
CA GLY A 44 -1.03 10.94 4.63
C GLY A 44 -0.05 12.11 4.61
N ARG A 45 1.26 11.82 4.56
CA ARG A 45 2.31 12.85 4.39
C ARG A 45 2.15 13.64 3.10
N LEU A 46 1.75 12.99 2.01
CA LEU A 46 1.48 13.63 0.73
C LEU A 46 0.28 14.59 0.82
N MET A 47 -0.79 14.18 1.50
CA MET A 47 -1.97 15.02 1.73
C MET A 47 -1.80 16.07 2.83
N GLY A 48 -0.66 16.08 3.54
CA GLY A 48 -0.41 16.97 4.68
C GLY A 48 -1.22 16.64 5.94
N ARG A 49 -1.82 15.44 6.04
CA ARG A 49 -2.58 14.98 7.21
C ARG A 49 -2.46 13.47 7.40
N PRO A 50 -2.30 12.95 8.63
CA PRO A 50 -2.26 11.51 8.87
C PRO A 50 -3.55 10.85 8.37
N LEU A 51 -3.40 9.73 7.67
CA LEU A 51 -4.51 8.86 7.30
C LEU A 51 -4.70 7.85 8.43
N ASP A 52 -5.59 8.17 9.36
CA ASP A 52 -5.96 7.26 10.43
C ASP A 52 -6.83 6.12 9.88
N GLN A 53 -6.92 5.04 10.66
CA GLN A 53 -7.71 3.85 10.31
C GLN A 53 -9.14 4.19 9.87
N ARG A 54 -9.77 5.17 10.51
CA ARG A 54 -11.14 5.62 10.15
C ARG A 54 -11.22 6.24 8.75
N LEU A 55 -10.18 6.94 8.31
CA LEU A 55 -10.12 7.50 6.95
C LEU A 55 -9.82 6.42 5.92
N THR A 56 -8.98 5.44 6.26
CA THR A 56 -8.73 4.27 5.41
C THR A 56 -10.00 3.44 5.19
N LEU A 57 -10.90 3.38 6.18
CA LEU A 57 -12.20 2.73 6.04
C LEU A 57 -13.19 3.46 5.11
N LYS A 58 -12.95 4.75 4.81
CA LYS A 58 -13.73 5.49 3.82
C LYS A 58 -13.32 5.18 2.39
N LEU A 59 -12.16 4.55 2.19
CA LEU A 59 -11.76 4.03 0.89
C LEU A 59 -12.59 2.79 0.59
N ASP A 60 -12.93 2.59 -0.68
CA ASP A 60 -13.61 1.38 -1.09
C ASP A 60 -12.75 0.12 -0.81
N PRO A 61 -13.35 -1.07 -0.60
CA PRO A 61 -12.60 -2.28 -0.27
C PRO A 61 -11.54 -2.67 -1.30
N ASP A 62 -11.73 -2.29 -2.56
CA ASP A 62 -10.79 -2.49 -3.69
C ASP A 62 -9.68 -1.43 -3.74
N GLN A 63 -9.81 -0.32 -3.01
CA GLN A 63 -8.82 0.76 -2.92
C GLN A 63 -7.89 0.63 -1.69
N ARG A 64 -8.13 -0.36 -0.82
CA ARG A 64 -7.32 -0.60 0.37
C ARG A 64 -6.89 -2.06 0.46
N GLN A 65 -5.63 -2.30 0.76
CA GLN A 65 -5.10 -3.65 0.94
C GLN A 65 -4.03 -3.66 2.03
N GLN A 66 -4.12 -4.62 2.95
CA GLN A 66 -3.06 -4.89 3.92
C GLN A 66 -2.02 -5.85 3.33
N VAL A 67 -0.78 -5.37 3.23
CA VAL A 67 0.38 -6.06 2.69
C VAL A 67 1.56 -5.98 3.66
N LEU A 68 2.45 -6.95 3.62
CA LEU A 68 3.69 -6.88 4.39
C LEU A 68 4.79 -6.30 3.50
N LEU A 69 5.35 -5.16 3.89
CA LEU A 69 6.46 -4.53 3.18
C LEU A 69 7.78 -4.88 3.84
N LEU A 70 8.78 -5.18 3.03
CA LEU A 70 10.16 -5.36 3.48
C LEU A 70 10.96 -4.08 3.18
N ARG A 71 11.13 -3.23 4.19
CA ARG A 71 11.86 -1.97 4.09
C ARG A 71 13.20 -2.09 4.82
N ASN A 72 14.30 -2.00 4.08
CA ASN A 72 15.67 -2.06 4.63
C ASN A 72 15.91 -3.28 5.54
N GLY A 73 15.35 -4.44 5.18
CA GLY A 73 15.42 -5.68 5.99
C GLY A 73 14.36 -5.80 7.10
N ASN A 74 13.61 -4.73 7.41
CA ASN A 74 12.53 -4.75 8.37
C ASN A 74 11.17 -5.00 7.71
N ARG A 75 10.40 -5.92 8.28
CA ARG A 75 9.05 -6.26 7.82
C ARG A 75 8.04 -5.41 8.58
N SER A 76 7.23 -4.62 7.86
CA SER A 76 6.19 -3.76 8.46
C SER A 76 4.89 -3.82 7.66
N CYS A 77 3.74 -3.80 8.34
CA CYS A 77 2.45 -3.80 7.68
C CYS A 77 2.17 -2.44 6.99
N CYS A 78 2.19 -2.53 5.67
CA CYS A 78 1.46 -1.80 4.63
C CYS A 78 -0.06 -1.91 4.69
#